data_AF-A0A6M2A9H2-F1
#
_entry.id   AF-A0A6M2A9H2-F1
#
_cell.length_a   1.000
_cell.length_b   1.000
_cell.length_c   1.000
_cell.angle_alpha   90.00
_cell.angle_beta   90.00
_cell.angle_gamma   90.00
#
_symmetry.space_group_name_H-M   'P 1'
#
loop_
_entity.id
_entity.type
_entity.pdbx_description
1 polymer ?
#
loop_
_entity_poly.entity_id
_entity_poly.type
_entity_poly.pdbx_seq_one_letter_code
_entity_poly.pdbx_strand_id
1 'polypeptide(L)'
;MMLDVVMELMYDTFPGKIDKKFGLHLYTYEKELFGLEATDTRLLLALSLRRQREKSGFSIREVASRLGSSSPTAYARYENGSIAPSFQKLDLLLQAVNPNRRGLLVR
;
A
#
# COMPACT_ATOMS: atom_id res chain seq x y z
N MET A 1 10.03 2.31 -18.98
CA MET A 1 10.84 2.76 -17.81
C MET A 1 10.10 2.40 -16.52
N MET A 2 10.76 2.28 -15.36
CA MET A 2 10.14 1.83 -14.10
C MET A 2 8.84 2.58 -13.74
N LEU A 3 8.77 3.87 -14.04
CA LEU A 3 7.58 4.69 -13.81
C LEU A 3 6.36 4.16 -14.58
N ASP A 4 6.53 3.80 -15.85
CA ASP A 4 5.45 3.27 -16.71
C ASP A 4 4.89 1.97 -16.15
N VAL A 5 5.77 1.09 -15.66
CA VAL A 5 5.40 -0.19 -15.04
C VAL A 5 4.58 0.04 -13.77
N VAL A 6 4.97 1.00 -12.93
CA VAL A 6 4.21 1.34 -11.72
C VAL A 6 2.86 1.95 -12.09
N MET A 7 2.82 2.83 -13.10
CA MET A 7 1.57 3.43 -13.59
C MET A 7 0.61 2.38 -14.14
N GLU A 8 1.09 1.44 -14.95
CA GLU A 8 0.30 0.32 -15.47
C GLU A 8 -0.28 -0.51 -14.32
N LEU A 9 0.56 -0.89 -13.35
CA LEU A 9 0.13 -1.62 -12.16
C LEU A 9 -0.92 -0.83 -11.36
N MET A 10 -0.79 0.49 -11.27
CA MET A 10 -1.77 1.35 -10.59
C MET A 10 -3.13 1.33 -11.32
N TYR A 11 -3.13 1.46 -12.66
CA TYR A 11 -4.36 1.44 -13.47
C TYR A 11 -5.09 0.10 -13.35
N ASP A 12 -4.36 -1.01 -13.42
CA ASP A 12 -4.92 -2.36 -13.29
C ASP A 12 -5.47 -2.62 -11.88
N THR A 13 -4.77 -2.11 -10.87
CA THR A 13 -5.16 -2.32 -9.47
C THR A 13 -6.37 -1.47 -9.07
N PHE A 14 -6.49 -0.26 -9.63
CA PHE A 14 -7.48 0.74 -9.24
C PHE A 14 -8.27 1.32 -10.42
N PRO A 15 -9.00 0.46 -11.17
CA PRO A 15 -9.78 0.90 -12.31
C PRO A 15 -10.81 1.96 -11.90
N GLY A 16 -10.85 3.06 -12.64
CA GLY A 16 -11.78 4.18 -12.40
C GLY A 16 -11.48 5.06 -11.19
N LYS A 17 -10.37 4.82 -10.46
CA LYS A 17 -9.94 5.67 -9.33
C LYS A 17 -8.79 6.61 -9.67
N ILE A 18 -8.12 6.37 -10.80
CA ILE A 18 -7.05 7.20 -11.32
C ILE A 18 -7.63 8.09 -12.40
N ASP A 19 -7.62 9.40 -12.15
CA ASP A 19 -8.08 10.38 -13.12
C ASP A 19 -6.91 11.03 -13.88
N LYS A 20 -7.22 11.92 -14.81
CA LYS A 20 -6.23 12.66 -15.62
C LYS A 20 -5.31 13.59 -14.82
N LYS A 21 -5.60 13.84 -13.54
CA LYS A 21 -4.80 14.67 -12.65
C LYS A 21 -3.87 13.84 -11.77
N PHE A 22 -3.98 12.51 -11.80
CA PHE A 22 -3.08 11.65 -11.07
C PHE A 22 -1.66 11.76 -11.64
N GLY A 23 -0.74 12.22 -10.80
CA GLY A 23 0.68 12.30 -11.11
C GLY A 23 1.47 11.32 -10.26
N LEU A 24 2.53 10.75 -10.84
CA LEU A 24 3.50 9.91 -10.16
C LEU A 24 4.90 10.42 -10.50
N HIS A 25 5.72 10.63 -9.48
CA HIS A 25 7.10 11.04 -9.58
C HIS A 25 8.00 9.96 -8.99
N LEU A 26 9.03 9.59 -9.75
CA LEU A 26 10.06 8.65 -9.33
C LEU A 26 11.31 9.44 -8.93
N TYR A 27 11.71 9.29 -7.69
CA TYR A 27 13.00 9.75 -7.20
C TYR A 27 13.97 8.58 -7.21
N THR A 28 15.17 8.79 -7.73
CA THR A 28 16.24 7.80 -7.68
C THR A 28 17.23 8.23 -6.60
N TYR A 29 17.53 7.35 -5.67
CA TYR A 29 18.51 7.57 -4.62
C TYR A 29 19.79 6.76 -4.91
N GLU A 30 20.48 6.27 -3.87
CA GLU A 30 21.62 5.35 -3.99
C GLU A 30 21.20 4.00 -4.59
N LYS A 31 22.20 3.16 -4.95
CA LYS A 31 22.00 1.91 -5.72
C LYS A 31 20.79 1.10 -5.22
N GLU A 32 19.83 0.92 -6.13
CA GLU A 32 18.58 0.14 -5.99
C GLU A 32 17.48 0.74 -5.09
N LEU A 33 17.69 1.93 -4.51
CA LEU A 33 16.65 2.62 -3.76
C LEU A 33 15.96 3.68 -4.62
N PHE A 34 14.63 3.58 -4.70
CA PHE A 34 13.79 4.57 -5.36
C PHE A 34 12.66 5.02 -4.44
N GLY A 35 12.30 6.29 -4.58
CA GLY A 35 11.13 6.90 -3.95
C GLY A 35 10.03 7.08 -4.97
N LEU A 36 8.79 6.89 -4.54
CA LEU A 36 7.61 7.22 -5.32
C LEU A 36 6.81 8.27 -4.57
N GLU A 37 6.44 9.32 -5.27
CA GLU A 37 5.49 10.32 -4.80
C GLU A 37 4.32 10.36 -5.76
N ALA A 38 3.10 10.39 -5.25
CA ALA A 38 1.91 10.56 -6.05
C ALA A 38 1.06 11.71 -5.55
N THR A 39 0.29 12.31 -6.46
CA THR A 39 -0.71 13.33 -6.11
C THR A 39 -1.81 12.77 -5.20
N ASP A 40 -2.09 11.47 -5.27
CA ASP A 40 -2.92 10.74 -4.29
C ASP A 40 -2.11 9.60 -3.63
N THR A 41 -1.37 9.95 -2.57
CA THR A 41 -0.58 9.01 -1.76
C THR A 41 -1.40 7.85 -1.20
N ARG A 42 -2.72 8.00 -1.03
CA ARG A 42 -3.60 6.91 -0.56
C ARG A 42 -3.52 5.71 -1.50
N LEU A 43 -3.51 5.93 -2.82
CA LEU A 43 -3.46 4.85 -3.81
C LEU A 43 -2.10 4.16 -3.81
N LEU A 44 -1.00 4.90 -3.61
CA LEU A 44 0.33 4.30 -3.44
C LEU A 44 0.42 3.43 -2.19
N LEU A 45 -0.11 3.92 -1.06
CA LEU A 45 -0.16 3.14 0.18
C LEU A 45 -1.05 1.91 0.03
N ALA A 46 -2.19 2.03 -0.65
CA ALA A 46 -3.08 0.93 -0.96
C ALA A 46 -2.38 -0.15 -1.81
N LEU A 47 -1.66 0.26 -2.86
CA LEU A 47 -0.86 -0.63 -3.69
C LEU A 47 0.20 -1.35 -2.87
N SER A 48 0.95 -0.59 -2.05
CA SER A 48 2.01 -1.13 -1.21
C SER A 48 1.48 -2.19 -0.24
N LEU A 49 0.36 -1.92 0.44
CA LEU A 49 -0.29 -2.87 1.34
C LEU A 49 -0.74 -4.14 0.60
N ARG A 50 -1.39 -3.98 -0.56
CA ARG A 50 -1.81 -5.11 -1.40
C ARG A 50 -0.64 -5.99 -1.82
N ARG A 51 0.43 -5.39 -2.34
CA ARG A 51 1.62 -6.12 -2.79
C ARG A 51 2.32 -6.83 -1.64
N GLN A 52 2.42 -6.20 -0.47
CA GLN A 52 3.00 -6.83 0.72
C GLN A 52 2.15 -8.00 1.23
N ARG A 53 0.82 -7.87 1.22
CA ARG A 53 -0.08 -8.96 1.58
C ARG A 53 0.06 -10.13 0.60
N GLU A 54 -0.01 -9.85 -0.70
CA GLU A 54 0.14 -10.86 -1.76
C GLU A 54 1.47 -11.59 -1.64
N LYS A 55 2.58 -10.86 -1.42
CA LYS A 55 3.91 -11.43 -1.22
C LYS A 55 3.99 -12.30 0.04
N SER A 56 3.23 -11.97 1.08
CA SER A 56 3.18 -12.72 2.33
C SER A 56 2.18 -13.89 2.29
N GLY A 57 1.40 -14.03 1.21
CA GLY A 57 0.42 -15.12 1.04
C GLY A 57 -0.83 -15.00 1.90
N PHE A 58 -1.06 -13.88 2.59
CA PHE A 58 -2.24 -13.72 3.46
C PHE A 58 -3.49 -13.31 2.68
N SER A 59 -4.63 -13.83 3.10
CA SER A 59 -5.95 -13.32 2.73
C SER A 59 -6.26 -12.02 3.47
N ILE A 60 -7.22 -11.24 2.94
CA ILE A 60 -7.75 -10.04 3.60
C ILE A 60 -8.26 -10.35 5.02
N ARG A 61 -8.88 -11.52 5.21
CA ARG A 61 -9.44 -11.94 6.50
C ARG A 61 -8.36 -12.23 7.53
N GLU A 62 -7.27 -12.88 7.13
CA GLU A 62 -6.13 -13.14 8.02
C GLU A 62 -5.46 -11.83 8.44
N VAL A 63 -5.28 -10.89 7.53
CA VAL A 63 -4.73 -9.57 7.88
C VAL A 63 -5.69 -8.82 8.82
N ALA A 64 -7.00 -8.82 8.55
CA ALA A 64 -7.98 -8.22 9.47
C ALA A 64 -7.94 -8.85 10.87
N SER A 65 -7.83 -10.17 10.95
CA SER A 65 -7.69 -10.89 12.22
C SER A 65 -6.42 -10.50 12.98
N ARG A 66 -5.29 -10.34 12.27
CA ARG A 66 -4.03 -9.84 12.85
C ARG A 66 -4.13 -8.41 13.37
N LEU A 67 -5.02 -7.60 12.81
CA LEU A 67 -5.35 -6.27 13.31
C LEU A 67 -6.34 -6.30 14.49
N GLY A 68 -6.69 -7.49 15.00
CA GLY A 68 -7.68 -7.66 16.07
C GLY A 68 -9.12 -7.45 15.63
N SER A 69 -9.43 -7.52 14.32
CA SER A 69 -10.78 -7.33 13.80
C SER A 69 -11.36 -8.61 13.22
N SER A 70 -12.61 -8.89 13.57
CA SER A 70 -13.41 -9.95 12.95
C SER A 70 -13.95 -9.57 11.56
N SER A 71 -13.94 -8.27 11.21
CA SER A 71 -14.46 -7.77 9.94
C SER A 71 -13.37 -7.64 8.89
N PRO A 72 -13.47 -8.32 7.73
CA PRO A 72 -12.53 -8.14 6.61
C PRO A 72 -12.45 -6.70 6.11
N THR A 73 -13.53 -5.93 6.26
CA THR A 73 -13.59 -4.52 5.82
C THR A 73 -12.68 -3.61 6.61
N ALA A 74 -12.29 -4.00 7.84
CA ALA A 74 -11.34 -3.26 8.66
C ALA A 74 -9.95 -3.14 8.02
N TYR A 75 -9.62 -4.05 7.10
CA TYR A 75 -8.41 -4.02 6.29
C TYR A 75 -8.68 -3.65 4.82
N ALA A 76 -9.71 -4.25 4.20
CA ALA A 76 -9.96 -4.12 2.75
C ALA A 76 -10.11 -2.67 2.26
N ARG A 77 -10.65 -1.78 3.10
CA ARG A 77 -10.82 -0.36 2.79
C ARG A 77 -9.52 0.42 2.60
N TYR A 78 -8.41 -0.12 3.10
CA TYR A 78 -7.08 0.45 2.89
C TYR A 78 -6.47 -0.08 1.59
N GLU A 79 -6.58 -1.38 1.30
CA GLU A 79 -6.08 -1.96 0.04
C GLU A 79 -6.83 -1.50 -1.20
N ASN A 80 -8.13 -1.20 -1.09
CA ASN A 80 -8.90 -0.66 -2.21
C ASN A 80 -8.70 0.87 -2.36
N GLY A 81 -7.87 1.47 -1.50
CA GLY A 81 -7.62 2.90 -1.48
C GLY A 81 -8.90 3.71 -1.27
N SER A 82 -9.86 3.26 -0.46
CA SER A 82 -11.05 4.04 -0.13
C SER A 82 -10.76 5.06 0.97
N ILE A 83 -9.87 4.74 1.91
CA ILE A 83 -9.45 5.64 3.00
C ILE A 83 -7.93 5.67 3.13
N ALA A 84 -7.37 6.85 3.39
CA ALA A 84 -5.95 7.00 3.72
C ALA A 84 -5.71 6.60 5.19
N PRO A 85 -4.70 5.75 5.50
CA PRO A 85 -4.34 5.47 6.87
C PRO A 85 -3.66 6.69 7.51
N SER A 86 -3.89 6.91 8.81
CA SER A 86 -2.97 7.72 9.61
C SER A 86 -1.60 7.06 9.66
N PHE A 87 -0.56 7.80 10.04
CA PHE A 87 0.78 7.25 10.16
C PHE A 87 0.85 6.06 11.15
N GLN A 88 0.24 6.18 12.33
CA GLN A 88 0.18 5.08 13.31
C GLN A 88 -0.58 3.87 12.74
N LYS A 89 -1.67 4.12 12.01
CA LYS A 89 -2.45 3.04 11.40
C LYS A 89 -1.67 2.37 10.27
N LEU A 90 -0.88 3.12 9.50
CA LEU A 90 -0.03 2.59 8.44
C LEU A 90 1.00 1.59 9.01
N ASP A 91 1.67 1.92 10.11
CA ASP A 91 2.63 1.00 10.73
C ASP A 91 1.95 -0.31 11.20
N LEU A 92 0.77 -0.22 11.81
CA LEU A 92 -0.03 -1.40 12.18
C LEU A 92 -0.46 -2.22 10.97
N LEU A 93 -0.92 -1.57 9.89
CA LEU A 93 -1.30 -2.24 8.65
C LEU A 93 -0.10 -2.97 8.04
N LEU A 94 1.05 -2.29 7.95
CA LEU A 94 2.28 -2.87 7.42
C LEU A 94 2.77 -4.06 8.26
N GLN A 95 2.70 -3.97 9.59
CA GLN A 95 3.05 -5.07 10.48
C GLN A 95 2.11 -6.27 10.31
N ALA A 96 0.81 -6.02 10.14
CA ALA A 96 -0.17 -7.09 9.96
C ALA A 96 0.02 -7.84 8.62
N VAL A 97 0.32 -7.10 7.53
CA VAL A 97 0.50 -7.68 6.19
C VAL A 97 1.85 -8.36 6.01
N ASN A 98 2.89 -7.89 6.71
CA ASN A 98 4.23 -8.44 6.65
C ASN A 98 4.88 -8.36 8.05
N PRO A 99 4.72 -9.39 8.90
CA PRO A 99 5.18 -9.35 10.29
C PRO A 99 6.71 -9.35 10.42
N ASN A 100 7.42 -9.77 9.37
CA ASN A 100 8.89 -9.87 9.37
C ASN A 100 9.57 -8.58 8.88
N ARG A 101 8.79 -7.54 8.58
CA ARG A 101 9.35 -6.24 8.19
C ARG A 101 10.04 -5.55 9.37
N ARG A 102 10.96 -4.64 9.05
CA ARG A 102 11.39 -3.61 10.00
C ARG A 102 10.24 -2.60 10.19
N GLY A 103 9.87 -2.31 11.44
CA GLY A 103 8.84 -1.32 11.78
C GLY A 103 9.20 0.08 11.24
N LEU A 104 8.17 0.92 10.96
CA LEU A 104 8.42 2.34 10.64
C LEU A 104 8.80 3.11 11.89
N LEU A 105 8.21 2.72 13.02
CA LEU A 105 8.48 3.29 14.33
C LEU A 105 9.46 2.39 15.07
N VAL A 106 10.58 2.96 15.51
CA VAL A 106 11.44 2.36 16.53
C VAL A 106 10.75 2.63 17.87
N ARG A 107 10.45 1.58 18.63
CA ARG A 107 9.94 1.70 20.00
C ARG A 107 11.09 1.88 20.97
#